data_AF-A0A3D4T5L5-F1
#
_entry.id   AF-A0A3D4T5L5-F1
#
_cell.length_a   1.000
_cell.length_b   1.000
_cell.length_c   1.000
_cell.angle_alpha   90.00
_cell.angle_beta   90.00
_cell.angle_gamma   90.00
#
_symmetry.space_group_name_H-M   'P 1'
#
loop_
_entity.id
_entity.type
_entity.pdbx_description
1 polymer ?
#
loop_
_entity_poly.entity_id
_entity_poly.type
_entity_poly.pdbx_seq_one_letter_code
_entity_poly.pdbx_strand_id
1 'polypeptide(L)'
;MEQKESMRLKFIKSAVHIVATDGLDKTTTKLIAADAGFNESYIYRCFKNKEDLLAKAFYSEDVRFAHHIQNTLPIMKLSGPTWEERCFLLWKSCWNFIIEKPEDCRFYIRYYYSANCKEYAYNRHLDFYKPLIEKVRFAFRTDVNVD
;
A
#
# COMPACT_ATOMS: atom_id res chain seq x y z
N MET A 1 15.51 3.36 19.99
CA MET A 1 14.80 2.67 18.89
C MET A 1 13.42 3.25 18.65
N GLU A 2 12.60 3.41 19.69
CA GLU A 2 11.21 3.89 19.61
C GLU A 2 11.03 5.30 18.99
N GLN A 3 11.89 6.26 19.35
CA GLN A 3 11.85 7.61 18.76
C GLN A 3 12.14 7.63 17.25
N LYS A 4 13.09 6.81 16.79
CA LYS A 4 13.44 6.73 15.37
C LYS A 4 12.29 6.14 14.55
N GLU A 5 11.61 5.13 15.09
CA GLU A 5 10.47 4.51 14.43
C GLU A 5 9.25 5.42 14.40
N SER A 6 8.97 6.14 15.49
CA SER A 6 7.93 7.17 15.53
C SER A 6 8.16 8.26 14.47
N MET A 7 9.40 8.72 14.33
CA MET A 7 9.79 9.69 13.30
C MET A 7 9.63 9.13 11.88
N ARG A 8 10.07 7.89 11.65
CA ARG A 8 9.91 7.20 10.36
C ARG A 8 8.43 7.13 9.95
N LEU A 9 7.55 6.80 10.90
CA LEU A 9 6.10 6.75 10.67
C LEU A 9 5.50 8.11 10.36
N LYS A 10 5.94 9.19 11.04
CA LYS A 10 5.49 10.55 10.74
C LYS A 10 5.84 10.96 9.31
N PHE A 11 7.07 10.70 8.87
CA PHE A 11 7.48 10.98 7.49
C PHE A 11 6.69 10.17 6.45
N ILE A 12 6.40 8.90 6.72
CA ILE A 12 5.55 8.09 5.83
C ILE A 12 4.15 8.70 5.72
N LYS A 13 3.52 9.02 6.86
CA LYS A 13 2.19 9.65 6.87
C LYS A 13 2.18 10.98 6.12
N SER A 14 3.22 11.79 6.31
CA SER A 14 3.35 13.09 5.65
C SER A 14 3.53 12.95 4.14
N ALA A 15 4.30 11.96 3.69
CA ALA A 15 4.44 11.71 2.26
C ALA A 15 3.16 11.19 1.62
N VAL A 16 2.41 10.31 2.30
CA VAL A 16 1.07 9.89 1.87
C VAL A 16 0.17 11.12 1.71
N HIS A 17 0.12 11.97 2.74
CA HIS A 17 -0.69 13.19 2.74
C HIS A 17 -0.33 14.11 1.56
N ILE A 18 0.93 14.54 1.45
CA ILE A 18 1.38 15.48 0.41
C ILE A 18 1.17 14.94 -0.99
N VAL A 19 1.47 13.66 -1.25
CA VAL A 19 1.21 13.07 -2.58
C VAL A 19 -0.29 12.98 -2.86
N ALA A 20 -1.11 12.70 -1.84
CA ALA A 20 -2.56 12.61 -1.97
C ALA A 20 -3.23 13.97 -2.21
N THR A 21 -2.66 15.07 -1.69
CA THR A 21 -3.19 16.43 -1.90
C THR A 21 -2.60 17.08 -3.15
N ASP A 22 -1.27 17.07 -3.28
CA ASP A 22 -0.55 17.95 -4.21
C ASP A 22 -0.07 17.22 -5.47
N GLY A 23 -0.06 15.89 -5.43
CA GLY A 23 0.43 15.03 -6.50
C GLY A 23 1.91 14.69 -6.38
N LEU A 24 2.33 13.66 -7.11
CA LEU A 24 3.67 13.10 -7.00
C LEU A 24 4.77 14.07 -7.44
N ASP A 25 4.55 14.79 -8.55
CA ASP A 25 5.54 15.70 -9.14
C ASP A 25 5.90 16.88 -8.24
N LYS A 26 4.91 17.39 -7.49
CA LYS A 26 5.09 18.53 -6.58
C LYS A 26 5.65 18.09 -5.22
N THR A 27 5.71 16.80 -4.95
CA THR A 27 6.19 16.28 -3.66
C THR A 27 7.70 16.42 -3.54
N THR A 28 8.14 17.17 -2.52
CA THR A 28 9.55 17.38 -2.18
C THR A 28 9.85 16.94 -0.75
N THR A 29 11.11 16.58 -0.47
CA THR A 29 11.59 16.26 0.88
C THR A 29 11.37 17.41 1.87
N LYS A 30 11.51 18.65 1.40
CA LYS A 30 11.22 19.85 2.18
C LYS A 30 9.75 19.95 2.61
N LEU A 31 8.82 19.70 1.69
CA LEU A 31 7.38 19.71 2.00
C LEU A 31 7.01 18.59 2.98
N ILE A 32 7.49 17.37 2.72
CA ILE A 32 7.26 16.21 3.60
C ILE A 32 7.81 16.50 5.00
N ALA A 33 9.00 17.07 5.11
CA ALA A 33 9.61 17.35 6.41
C ALA A 33 8.87 18.44 7.19
N ALA A 34 8.44 19.50 6.50
CA ALA A 34 7.65 20.57 7.10
C ALA A 34 6.31 20.02 7.64
N ASP A 35 5.60 19.20 6.85
CA ASP A 35 4.35 18.55 7.26
C ASP A 35 4.55 17.59 8.44
N ALA A 36 5.66 16.84 8.44
CA ALA A 36 6.03 15.95 9.54
C ALA A 36 6.45 16.68 10.84
N GLY A 37 6.66 18.01 10.78
CA GLY A 37 7.15 18.82 11.89
C GLY A 37 8.64 18.63 12.20
N PHE A 38 9.46 18.28 11.20
CA PHE A 38 10.90 18.05 11.36
C PHE A 38 11.73 18.87 10.38
N ASN A 39 13.02 19.02 10.69
CA ASN A 39 13.98 19.53 9.72
C ASN A 39 14.22 18.48 8.63
N GLU A 40 14.37 18.92 7.37
CA GLU A 40 14.57 18.05 6.20
C GLU A 40 15.73 17.06 6.36
N SER A 41 16.81 17.46 7.06
CA SER A 41 17.95 16.57 7.34
C SER A 41 17.58 15.27 8.08
N TYR A 42 16.46 15.25 8.81
CA TYR A 42 16.00 14.06 9.53
C TYR A 42 15.41 12.99 8.62
N ILE A 43 14.95 13.34 7.41
CA ILE A 43 14.53 12.36 6.40
C ILE A 43 15.70 11.41 6.12
N TYR A 44 16.91 11.95 5.94
CA TYR A 44 18.11 11.18 5.63
C TYR A 44 18.59 10.28 6.78
N ARG A 45 18.05 10.44 8.00
CA ARG A 45 18.29 9.50 9.13
C ARG A 45 17.41 8.25 9.04
N CYS A 46 16.29 8.33 8.32
CA CYS A 46 15.27 7.29 8.21
C CYS A 46 15.20 6.65 6.81
N PHE A 47 15.54 7.43 5.79
CA PHE A 47 15.40 7.08 4.37
C PHE A 47 16.64 7.48 3.59
N LYS A 48 16.94 6.76 2.52
CA LYS A 48 18.10 7.07 1.68
C LYS A 48 17.89 8.36 0.89
N ASN A 49 16.67 8.55 0.39
CA ASN A 49 16.23 9.68 -0.42
C ASN A 49 14.69 9.71 -0.47
N LYS A 50 14.12 10.64 -1.26
CA LYS A 50 12.66 10.76 -1.47
C LYS A 50 12.03 9.46 -2.00
N GLU A 51 12.68 8.81 -2.96
CA GLU A 51 12.14 7.62 -3.62
C GLU A 51 12.12 6.41 -2.68
N ASP A 52 13.14 6.22 -1.85
CA ASP A 52 13.15 5.21 -0.80
C ASP A 52 12.04 5.45 0.24
N LEU A 53 11.74 6.71 0.57
CA LEU A 53 10.62 7.07 1.44
C LEU A 53 9.29 6.67 0.81
N LEU A 54 9.03 7.09 -0.44
CA LEU A 54 7.79 6.81 -1.15
C LEU A 54 7.58 5.31 -1.39
N ALA A 55 8.64 4.59 -1.79
CA ALA A 55 8.59 3.13 -1.96
C ALA A 55 8.29 2.40 -0.64
N LYS A 56 8.81 2.89 0.50
CA LYS A 56 8.49 2.35 1.83
C LYS A 56 7.08 2.71 2.30
N ALA A 57 6.58 3.89 1.97
CA ALA A 57 5.19 4.26 2.23
C ALA A 57 4.24 3.35 1.44
N PHE A 58 4.53 3.13 0.15
CA PHE A 58 3.79 2.21 -0.70
C PHE A 58 3.81 0.76 -0.18
N TYR A 59 5.00 0.25 0.16
CA TYR A 59 5.12 -1.09 0.74
C TYR A 59 4.37 -1.24 2.08
N SER A 60 4.29 -0.17 2.90
CA SER A 60 3.51 -0.20 4.12
C SER A 60 2.01 -0.43 3.84
N GLU A 61 1.49 0.17 2.77
CA GLU A 61 0.11 -0.05 2.34
C GLU A 61 -0.10 -1.44 1.73
N ASP A 62 0.87 -1.95 0.96
CA ASP A 62 0.86 -3.34 0.49
C ASP A 62 0.73 -4.32 1.66
N VAL A 63 1.58 -4.16 2.69
CA VAL A 63 1.55 -5.01 3.89
C VAL A 63 0.21 -4.94 4.60
N ARG A 64 -0.34 -3.74 4.79
CA ARG A 64 -1.62 -3.57 5.48
C ARG A 64 -2.75 -4.22 4.69
N PHE A 65 -2.81 -4.01 3.38
CA PHE A 65 -3.89 -4.55 2.56
C PHE A 65 -3.79 -6.06 2.38
N ALA A 66 -2.59 -6.61 2.13
CA ALA A 66 -2.40 -8.05 2.03
C ALA A 66 -2.77 -8.77 3.34
N HIS A 67 -2.41 -8.21 4.51
CA HIS A 67 -2.85 -8.75 5.79
C HIS A 67 -4.38 -8.73 5.94
N HIS A 68 -5.03 -7.64 5.52
CA HIS A 68 -6.49 -7.55 5.52
C HIS A 68 -7.14 -8.64 4.64
N ILE A 69 -6.63 -8.84 3.42
CA ILE A 69 -7.09 -9.90 2.53
C ILE A 69 -6.88 -11.27 3.17
N GLN A 70 -5.68 -11.54 3.69
CA GLN A 70 -5.36 -12.83 4.33
C GLN A 70 -6.31 -13.16 5.50
N ASN A 71 -6.64 -12.16 6.32
CA ASN A 71 -7.57 -12.32 7.43
C ASN A 71 -9.03 -12.48 6.96
N THR A 72 -9.36 -11.97 5.78
CA THR A 72 -10.71 -12.03 5.19
C THR A 72 -10.93 -13.30 4.35
N LEU A 73 -9.88 -13.89 3.77
CA LEU A 73 -9.96 -15.08 2.90
C LEU A 73 -10.73 -16.28 3.48
N PRO A 74 -10.76 -16.55 4.79
CA PRO A 74 -11.60 -17.62 5.36
C PRO A 74 -13.09 -17.53 5.00
N ILE A 75 -13.61 -16.35 4.61
CA ILE A 75 -14.98 -16.19 4.09
C ILE A 75 -15.26 -17.13 2.92
N MET A 76 -14.24 -17.46 2.11
CA MET A 76 -14.37 -18.36 0.96
C MET A 76 -14.72 -19.80 1.35
N LYS A 77 -14.63 -20.16 2.64
CA LYS A 77 -14.93 -21.49 3.17
C LYS A 77 -16.25 -21.55 3.97
N LEU A 78 -17.01 -20.47 4.03
CA LEU A 78 -18.29 -20.44 4.76
C LEU A 78 -19.31 -21.41 4.15
N SER A 79 -19.95 -22.19 5.02
CA SER A 79 -21.15 -22.97 4.69
C SER A 79 -22.38 -22.07 4.71
N GLY A 80 -23.34 -22.33 3.81
CA GLY A 80 -24.57 -21.54 3.67
C GLY A 80 -24.57 -20.66 2.42
N PRO A 81 -23.75 -19.59 2.34
CA PRO A 81 -23.70 -18.72 1.17
C PRO A 81 -23.27 -19.44 -0.10
N THR A 82 -23.75 -18.97 -1.24
CA THR A 82 -23.30 -19.32 -2.58
C THR A 82 -21.86 -18.84 -2.81
N TRP A 83 -21.22 -19.33 -3.88
CA TRP A 83 -19.90 -18.85 -4.27
C TRP A 83 -19.88 -17.34 -4.55
N GLU A 84 -20.89 -16.84 -5.27
CA GLU A 84 -21.04 -15.43 -5.60
C GLU A 84 -21.16 -14.56 -4.35
N GLU A 85 -21.97 -14.97 -3.38
CA GLU A 85 -22.10 -14.24 -2.10
C GLU A 85 -20.78 -14.21 -1.32
N ARG A 86 -20.00 -15.30 -1.30
CA ARG A 86 -18.66 -15.31 -0.67
C ARG A 86 -17.71 -14.34 -1.37
N CYS A 87 -17.70 -14.32 -2.71
CA CYS A 87 -16.91 -13.35 -3.49
C CYS A 87 -17.34 -11.91 -3.18
N PHE A 88 -18.64 -11.64 -3.10
CA PHE A 88 -19.16 -10.31 -2.77
C PHE A 88 -18.76 -9.89 -1.35
N LEU A 89 -18.83 -10.78 -0.36
CA LEU A 89 -18.40 -10.51 1.01
C LEU A 89 -16.90 -10.20 1.10
N LEU A 90 -16.06 -10.97 0.41
CA LEU A 90 -14.63 -10.72 0.31
C LEU A 90 -14.35 -9.36 -0.35
N TRP A 91 -14.97 -9.10 -1.50
CA TRP A 91 -14.84 -7.83 -2.20
C TRP A 91 -15.29 -6.65 -1.34
N LYS A 92 -16.46 -6.73 -0.70
CA LYS A 92 -17.00 -5.67 0.17
C LYS A 92 -16.08 -5.36 1.34
N SER A 93 -15.50 -6.39 1.98
CA SER A 93 -14.52 -6.21 3.05
C SER A 93 -13.27 -5.49 2.54
N CYS A 94 -12.75 -5.88 1.38
CA CYS A 94 -11.59 -5.22 0.78
C CYS A 94 -11.91 -3.77 0.36
N TRP A 95 -13.08 -3.56 -0.24
CA TRP A 95 -13.54 -2.25 -0.67
C TRP A 95 -13.67 -1.28 0.50
N ASN A 96 -14.34 -1.71 1.58
CA ASN A 96 -14.47 -0.92 2.80
C ASN A 96 -13.12 -0.52 3.39
N PHE A 97 -12.15 -1.45 3.42
CA PHE A 97 -10.79 -1.16 3.88
C PHE A 97 -10.09 -0.10 3.02
N ILE A 98 -10.21 -0.19 1.69
CA ILE A 98 -9.58 0.76 0.76
C ILE A 98 -10.17 2.17 0.94
N ILE A 99 -11.49 2.28 1.06
CA ILE A 99 -12.17 3.59 1.12
C ILE A 99 -12.14 4.23 2.52
N GLU A 100 -11.83 3.47 3.58
CA GLU A 100 -11.72 3.98 4.96
C GLU A 100 -10.65 5.09 5.08
N LYS A 101 -9.60 5.02 4.26
CA LYS A 101 -8.51 6.00 4.25
C LYS A 101 -8.33 6.59 2.85
N PRO A 102 -9.08 7.66 2.52
CA PRO A 102 -9.10 8.21 1.16
C PRO A 102 -7.76 8.82 0.75
N GLU A 103 -6.94 9.31 1.69
CA GLU A 103 -5.57 9.77 1.40
C GLU A 103 -4.65 8.61 1.00
N ASP A 104 -4.63 7.53 1.79
CA ASP A 104 -3.88 6.31 1.49
C ASP A 104 -4.26 5.76 0.11
N CYS A 105 -5.55 5.71 -0.21
CA CYS A 105 -6.05 5.27 -1.52
C CYS A 105 -5.58 6.17 -2.66
N ARG A 106 -5.69 7.50 -2.50
CA ARG A 106 -5.20 8.47 -3.51
C ARG A 106 -3.70 8.37 -3.71
N PHE A 107 -2.93 8.29 -2.62
CA PHE A 107 -1.49 8.07 -2.67
C PHE A 107 -1.16 6.78 -3.42
N TYR A 108 -1.80 5.66 -3.04
CA TYR A 108 -1.55 4.35 -3.60
C TYR A 108 -1.73 4.33 -5.11
N ILE A 109 -2.88 4.82 -5.60
CA ILE A 109 -3.19 4.86 -7.04
C ILE A 109 -2.22 5.79 -7.78
N ARG A 110 -1.96 6.99 -7.24
CA ARG A 110 -1.04 7.95 -7.87
C ARG A 110 0.38 7.41 -7.96
N TYR A 111 0.85 6.74 -6.91
CA TYR A 111 2.18 6.17 -6.89
C TYR A 111 2.27 4.92 -7.77
N TYR A 112 1.33 3.97 -7.66
CA TYR A 112 1.32 2.72 -8.43
C TYR A 112 1.44 2.94 -9.94
N TYR A 113 0.70 3.90 -10.49
CA TYR A 113 0.73 4.22 -11.92
C TYR A 113 1.87 5.17 -12.34
N SER A 114 2.77 5.55 -11.43
CA SER A 114 3.90 6.43 -11.73
C SER A 114 5.12 5.68 -12.28
N ALA A 115 5.98 6.40 -13.00
CA ALA A 115 7.29 5.90 -13.40
C ALA A 115 8.15 5.50 -12.18
N ASN A 116 8.03 6.25 -11.07
CA ASN A 116 8.77 6.00 -9.84
C ASN A 116 8.40 4.66 -9.20
N CYS A 117 7.13 4.26 -9.22
CA CYS A 117 6.77 2.93 -8.73
C CYS A 117 7.39 1.84 -9.61
N LYS A 118 7.30 1.98 -10.93
CA LYS A 118 7.91 1.05 -11.89
C LYS A 118 9.40 0.86 -11.64
N GLU A 119 10.11 1.94 -11.33
CA GLU A 119 11.55 1.92 -11.09
C GLU A 119 11.94 1.41 -9.69
N TYR A 120 11.23 1.85 -8.64
CA TYR A 120 11.70 1.69 -7.25
C TYR A 120 10.91 0.71 -6.39
N ALA A 121 9.69 0.31 -6.79
CA ALA A 121 8.78 -0.44 -5.92
C ALA A 121 8.07 -1.63 -6.58
N TYR A 122 7.90 -1.64 -7.91
CA TYR A 122 6.99 -2.55 -8.58
C TYR A 122 7.37 -4.03 -8.45
N ASN A 123 8.65 -4.38 -8.62
CA ASN A 123 9.09 -5.77 -8.45
C ASN A 123 8.82 -6.28 -7.03
N ARG A 124 9.12 -5.46 -6.02
CA ARG A 124 8.86 -5.80 -4.62
C ARG A 124 7.37 -5.98 -4.35
N HIS A 125 6.53 -5.15 -4.95
CA HIS A 125 5.08 -5.25 -4.86
C HIS A 125 4.58 -6.60 -5.43
N LEU A 126 5.00 -6.96 -6.64
CA LEU A 126 4.65 -8.24 -7.25
C LEU A 126 5.11 -9.42 -6.39
N ASP A 127 6.37 -9.41 -5.96
CA ASP A 127 6.94 -10.44 -5.08
C ASP A 127 6.16 -10.59 -3.78
N PHE A 128 5.68 -9.48 -3.22
CA PHE A 128 4.94 -9.47 -1.96
C PHE A 128 3.53 -10.07 -2.10
N TYR A 129 2.83 -9.81 -3.21
CA TYR A 129 1.50 -10.37 -3.45
C TYR A 129 1.52 -11.80 -4.01
N LYS A 130 2.63 -12.26 -4.58
CA LYS A 130 2.75 -13.60 -5.16
C LYS A 130 2.27 -14.74 -4.23
N PRO A 131 2.67 -14.81 -2.94
CA PRO A 131 2.17 -15.87 -2.05
C PRO A 131 0.65 -15.80 -1.80
N LEU A 132 0.06 -14.61 -1.87
CA LEU A 132 -1.38 -14.44 -1.74
C LEU A 132 -2.10 -14.94 -2.99
N ILE A 133 -1.59 -14.59 -4.17
CA ILE A 133 -2.10 -15.04 -5.47
C ILE A 133 -2.06 -16.57 -5.56
N GLU A 134 -0.94 -17.20 -5.18
CA GLU A 134 -0.83 -18.67 -5.18
C GLU A 134 -1.90 -19.35 -4.30
N LYS A 135 -2.21 -18.77 -3.14
CA LYS A 135 -3.26 -19.32 -2.25
C LYS A 135 -4.66 -19.29 -2.86
N VAL A 136 -4.91 -18.38 -3.79
CA VAL A 136 -6.23 -18.22 -4.43
C VAL A 136 -6.25 -18.68 -5.89
N ARG A 137 -5.12 -19.14 -6.44
CA ARG A 137 -5.00 -19.57 -7.84
C ARG A 137 -6.04 -20.60 -8.24
N PHE A 138 -6.42 -21.50 -7.32
CA PHE A 138 -7.47 -22.52 -7.54
C PHE A 138 -8.84 -21.93 -7.87
N ALA A 139 -9.11 -20.66 -7.54
CA ALA A 139 -10.36 -19.98 -7.81
C ALA A 139 -10.43 -19.40 -9.24
N PHE A 140 -9.32 -19.35 -9.97
CA PHE A 140 -9.25 -18.84 -11.33
C PHE A 140 -9.21 -19.98 -12.34
N ARG A 141 -9.66 -19.71 -13.57
CA ARG A 141 -9.49 -20.65 -14.68
C ARG A 141 -8.02 -20.69 -15.09
N THR A 142 -7.59 -21.81 -15.65
CA THR A 142 -6.18 -22.06 -16.02
C THR A 142 -5.66 -21.15 -17.14
N ASP A 143 -6.55 -20.54 -17.92
CA ASP A 143 -6.25 -19.61 -19.01
C ASP A 143 -6.15 -18.14 -18.55
N VAL A 144 -6.47 -17.84 -17.29
CA VAL A 144 -6.35 -16.50 -16.73
C VAL A 144 -4.90 -16.23 -16.35
N ASN A 145 -4.32 -15.17 -16.91
CA ASN A 145 -3.03 -14.69 -16.44
C ASN A 145 -3.20 -14.02 -15.05
N VAL A 146 -2.72 -14.70 -14.02
CA VAL A 146 -2.66 -14.18 -12.63
C VAL A 146 -1.22 -13.80 -12.23
N ASP A 147 -0.28 -13.87 -13.17
CA ASP A 147 1.14 -13.57 -13.02
C ASP A 147 1.52 -12.21 -13.63
#